data_AF-A0A3M2AMT9-F1
#
_entry.id   AF-A0A3M2AMT9-F1
#
_cell.length_a   1.000
_cell.length_b   1.000
_cell.length_c   1.000
_cell.angle_alpha   90.00
_cell.angle_beta   90.00
_cell.angle_gamma   90.00
#
_symmetry.space_group_name_H-M   'P 1'
#
loop_
_entity.id
_entity.type
_entity.pdbx_description
1 polymer ?
#
loop_
_entity_poly.entity_id
_entity_poly.type
_entity_poly.pdbx_seq_one_letter_code
_entity_poly.pdbx_strand_id
1 'polypeptide(L)'
;MPPAPEAASLERAAGLALELHQELARRHLGDEEAVELLVAALLAGGHVLIEGAPGLGKTRLVRDLAALLDLSFGRLQCTPDLMPADVTGGEVLTDGPDGRGFRFVPGPVFHQVVLADEINRATPRTQSALLEAMAERQVSSTTGSHPLPDPFFLCATQNPIELEGTYPLPEAQLDRFLFQLLLVRPDAETLARILELPAAEPGGEALIGGDQLAELRRLAALVPLPAGAARQVAELIEATHPDAAGAPDEVREHVRWGASPRAGQALLAGARARALLRGRAHVSPEDLRAVAPAALRHRVLLRYEAAAAGVRPDQVVAAALRRHPLR
;
A
#
# COMPACT_ATOMS: atom_id res chain seq x y z
N MET A 1 24.98 -14.44 -6.23
CA MET A 1 23.58 -14.91 -6.31
C MET A 1 23.21 -15.44 -4.94
N PRO A 2 22.15 -14.96 -4.29
CA PRO A 2 21.64 -15.62 -3.09
C PRO A 2 21.24 -17.06 -3.44
N PRO A 3 21.40 -18.03 -2.53
CA PRO A 3 20.95 -19.40 -2.77
C PRO A 3 19.44 -19.40 -3.04
N ALA A 4 19.02 -20.20 -4.02
CA ALA A 4 17.59 -20.41 -4.27
C ALA A 4 16.94 -20.96 -2.99
N PRO A 5 15.77 -20.46 -2.58
CA PRO A 5 15.10 -20.97 -1.39
C PRO A 5 14.82 -22.47 -1.55
N GLU A 6 14.98 -23.24 -0.48
CA GLU A 6 14.60 -24.64 -0.47
C GLU A 6 13.11 -24.77 -0.84
N ALA A 7 12.78 -25.66 -1.78
CA ALA A 7 11.43 -25.79 -2.33
C ALA A 7 10.35 -25.98 -1.24
N ALA A 8 10.67 -26.74 -0.18
CA ALA A 8 9.78 -26.97 0.96
C ALA A 8 9.51 -25.71 1.80
N SER A 9 10.43 -24.74 1.82
CA SER A 9 10.22 -23.47 2.52
C SER A 9 9.36 -22.52 1.71
N LEU A 10 9.48 -22.54 0.38
CA LEU A 10 8.63 -21.76 -0.50
C LEU A 10 7.17 -22.26 -0.51
N GLU A 11 6.97 -23.58 -0.51
CA GLU A 11 5.65 -24.20 -0.47
C GLU A 11 4.90 -23.89 0.84
N ARG A 12 5.58 -23.99 1.98
CA ARG A 12 5.01 -23.58 3.28
C ARG A 12 4.67 -22.09 3.32
N ALA A 13 5.56 -21.23 2.79
CA ALA A 13 5.33 -19.81 2.72
C ALA A 13 4.14 -19.44 1.83
N ALA A 14 4.03 -20.09 0.67
CA ALA A 14 2.88 -19.95 -0.21
C ALA A 14 1.57 -20.38 0.47
N GLY A 15 1.58 -21.50 1.19
CA GLY A 15 0.43 -21.98 1.97
C GLY A 15 -0.06 -20.95 2.99
N LEU A 16 0.85 -20.40 3.79
CA LEU A 16 0.53 -19.37 4.80
C LEU A 16 0.04 -18.06 4.15
N ALA A 17 0.66 -17.63 3.06
CA ALA A 17 0.25 -16.43 2.34
C ALA A 17 -1.17 -16.59 1.76
N LEU A 18 -1.46 -17.75 1.18
CA LEU A 18 -2.78 -18.08 0.64
C LEU A 18 -3.84 -18.12 1.73
N GLU A 19 -3.55 -18.75 2.86
CA GLU A 19 -4.45 -18.83 4.01
C GLU A 19 -4.76 -17.44 4.58
N LEU A 20 -3.75 -16.58 4.72
CA LEU A 20 -3.93 -15.18 5.12
C LEU A 20 -4.88 -14.42 4.18
N HIS A 21 -4.69 -14.57 2.87
CA HIS A 21 -5.56 -13.94 1.87
C HIS A 21 -6.99 -14.48 1.93
N GLN A 22 -7.18 -15.79 2.04
CA GLN A 22 -8.51 -16.41 2.13
C GLN A 22 -9.26 -15.96 3.38
N GLU A 23 -8.57 -15.92 4.53
CA GLU A 23 -9.14 -15.45 5.79
C GLU A 23 -9.54 -13.98 5.73
N LEU A 24 -8.73 -13.14 5.09
CA LEU A 24 -9.04 -11.73 4.92
C LEU A 24 -10.19 -11.51 3.92
N ALA A 25 -10.20 -12.24 2.80
CA ALA A 25 -11.25 -12.17 1.78
C ALA A 25 -12.60 -12.66 2.32
N ARG A 26 -12.60 -13.66 3.21
CA ARG A 26 -13.81 -14.12 3.91
C ARG A 26 -14.41 -13.03 4.80
N ARG A 27 -13.57 -12.19 5.40
CA ARG A 27 -13.99 -11.09 6.29
C ARG A 27 -14.36 -9.81 5.52
N HIS A 28 -13.85 -9.65 4.31
CA HIS A 28 -14.08 -8.48 3.45
C HIS A 28 -14.71 -8.89 2.12
N LEU A 29 -16.05 -8.98 2.10
CA LEU A 29 -16.81 -9.39 0.92
C LEU A 29 -16.82 -8.28 -0.16
N GLY A 30 -16.67 -8.68 -1.42
CA GLY A 30 -16.94 -7.82 -2.58
C GLY A 30 -15.74 -7.21 -3.28
N ASP A 31 -14.52 -7.39 -2.74
CA ASP A 31 -13.32 -6.79 -3.33
C ASP A 31 -12.09 -7.70 -3.22
N GLU A 32 -12.19 -8.90 -3.81
CA GLU A 32 -11.12 -9.91 -3.77
C GLU A 32 -9.79 -9.41 -4.37
N GLU A 33 -9.87 -8.57 -5.41
CA GLU A 33 -8.68 -7.98 -6.04
C GLU A 33 -7.98 -7.01 -5.09
N ALA A 34 -8.69 -6.10 -4.43
CA ALA A 34 -8.08 -5.20 -3.46
C ALA A 34 -7.47 -5.95 -2.28
N VAL A 35 -8.13 -7.01 -1.80
CA VAL A 35 -7.61 -7.87 -0.72
C VAL A 35 -6.33 -8.57 -1.17
N GLU A 36 -6.31 -9.16 -2.37
CA GLU A 36 -5.11 -9.79 -2.94
C GLU A 36 -3.95 -8.78 -3.05
N LEU A 37 -4.20 -7.58 -3.59
CA LEU A 37 -3.19 -6.56 -3.76
C LEU A 37 -2.69 -5.99 -2.42
N LEU A 38 -3.56 -5.90 -1.41
CA LEU A 38 -3.18 -5.50 -0.05
C LEU A 38 -2.20 -6.52 0.57
N VAL A 39 -2.52 -7.81 0.47
CA VAL A 39 -1.63 -8.88 0.95
C VAL A 39 -0.33 -8.89 0.15
N ALA A 40 -0.41 -8.75 -1.18
CA ALA A 40 0.79 -8.66 -2.02
C ALA A 40 1.68 -7.46 -1.63
N ALA A 41 1.10 -6.30 -1.31
CA ALA A 41 1.86 -5.15 -0.85
C ALA A 41 2.54 -5.38 0.50
N LEU A 42 1.83 -6.01 1.44
CA LEU A 42 2.37 -6.39 2.75
C LEU A 42 3.58 -7.32 2.59
N LEU A 43 3.48 -8.34 1.73
CA LEU A 43 4.54 -9.31 1.44
C LEU A 43 5.70 -8.68 0.65
N ALA A 44 5.43 -7.67 -0.17
CA ALA A 44 6.45 -6.87 -0.84
C ALA A 44 7.14 -5.87 0.09
N GLY A 45 6.68 -5.71 1.33
CA GLY A 45 7.21 -4.75 2.30
C GLY A 45 6.91 -3.28 1.95
N GLY A 46 5.88 -3.05 1.14
CA GLY A 46 5.49 -1.72 0.69
C GLY A 46 4.28 -1.16 1.44
N HIS A 47 4.06 0.13 1.35
CA HIS A 47 2.89 0.81 1.93
C HIS A 47 1.77 0.96 0.89
N VAL A 48 0.52 1.08 1.35
CA VAL A 48 -0.64 1.19 0.44
C VAL A 48 -1.44 2.45 0.67
N LEU A 49 -1.95 3.01 -0.42
CA LEU A 49 -2.95 4.06 -0.44
C LEU A 49 -4.28 3.44 -0.87
N ILE A 50 -5.33 3.58 -0.06
CA ILE A 50 -6.65 3.00 -0.31
C ILE A 50 -7.66 4.11 -0.60
N GLU A 51 -8.07 4.21 -1.85
CA GLU A 51 -9.12 5.14 -2.26
C GLU A 51 -10.46 4.40 -2.36
N GLY A 52 -11.54 5.05 -1.93
CA GLY A 52 -12.88 4.47 -2.01
C GLY A 52 -13.92 5.30 -1.27
N ALA A 53 -15.20 5.01 -1.48
CA ALA A 53 -16.28 5.70 -0.77
C ALA A 53 -16.27 5.39 0.75
N PRO A 54 -16.91 6.24 1.58
CA PRO A 54 -17.18 5.92 2.98
C PRO A 54 -18.00 4.64 3.11
N GLY A 55 -17.80 3.93 4.22
CA GLY A 55 -18.57 2.72 4.54
C GLY A 55 -18.11 1.44 3.82
N LEU A 56 -17.09 1.49 2.96
CA LEU A 56 -16.52 0.30 2.30
C LEU A 56 -15.60 -0.54 3.20
N GLY A 57 -15.74 -0.46 4.53
CA GLY A 57 -15.01 -1.34 5.45
C GLY A 57 -13.48 -1.20 5.47
N LYS A 58 -12.89 -0.09 4.98
CA LYS A 58 -11.43 0.14 4.94
C LYS A 58 -10.75 -0.07 6.29
N THR A 59 -11.31 0.56 7.33
CA THR A 59 -10.80 0.45 8.70
C THR A 59 -10.85 -0.98 9.21
N ARG A 60 -11.94 -1.70 8.90
CA ARG A 60 -12.11 -3.11 9.27
C ARG A 60 -11.09 -3.99 8.54
N LEU A 61 -10.92 -3.80 7.24
CA LEU A 61 -9.96 -4.55 6.42
C LEU A 61 -8.54 -4.49 7.01
N VAL A 62 -8.06 -3.29 7.33
CA VAL A 62 -6.69 -3.11 7.87
C VAL A 62 -6.57 -3.62 9.31
N ARG A 63 -7.62 -3.46 10.13
CA ARG A 63 -7.65 -3.99 11.51
C ARG A 63 -7.68 -5.52 11.53
N ASP A 64 -8.49 -6.14 10.68
CA ASP A 64 -8.56 -7.60 10.55
C ASP A 64 -7.23 -8.16 10.06
N LEU A 65 -6.56 -7.48 9.12
CA LEU A 65 -5.20 -7.83 8.71
C LEU A 65 -4.22 -7.80 9.88
N ALA A 66 -4.21 -6.74 10.70
CA ALA A 66 -3.32 -6.65 11.85
C ALA A 66 -3.56 -7.77 12.88
N ALA A 67 -4.84 -8.10 13.14
CA ALA A 67 -5.22 -9.16 14.05
C ALA A 67 -4.79 -10.55 13.54
N LEU A 68 -4.97 -10.84 12.25
CA LEU A 68 -4.51 -12.10 11.63
C LEU A 68 -2.99 -12.29 11.69
N LEU A 69 -2.23 -11.20 11.87
CA LEU A 69 -0.76 -11.20 11.90
C LEU A 69 -0.17 -11.07 13.32
N ASP A 70 -1.02 -11.01 14.36
CA ASP A 70 -0.63 -10.69 15.75
C ASP A 70 0.23 -9.40 15.83
N LEU A 71 -0.14 -8.39 15.05
CA LEU A 71 0.59 -7.12 14.99
C LEU A 71 -0.15 -6.02 15.74
N SER A 72 0.62 -5.18 16.41
CA SER A 72 0.10 -3.96 17.03
C SER A 72 -0.55 -3.04 15.99
N PHE A 73 -1.73 -2.51 16.29
CA PHE A 73 -2.53 -1.69 15.39
C PHE A 73 -2.69 -0.25 15.92
N GLY A 74 -2.26 0.72 15.12
CA GLY A 74 -2.44 2.15 15.37
C GLY A 74 -3.41 2.78 14.38
N ARG A 75 -4.33 3.62 14.86
CA ARG A 75 -5.25 4.38 14.00
C ARG A 75 -5.04 5.88 14.18
N LEU A 76 -4.88 6.57 13.07
CA LEU A 76 -4.82 8.02 12.94
C LEU A 76 -6.03 8.46 12.12
N GLN A 77 -6.91 9.26 12.71
CA GLN A 77 -7.91 9.99 11.94
C GLN A 77 -7.30 11.31 11.51
N CYS A 78 -7.10 11.53 10.22
CA CYS A 78 -6.59 12.78 9.73
C CYS A 78 -7.70 13.84 9.72
N THR A 79 -7.45 14.91 10.46
CA THR A 79 -8.31 16.09 10.56
C THR A 79 -7.48 17.35 10.31
N PRO A 80 -8.10 18.49 9.96
CA PRO A 80 -7.36 19.73 9.69
C PRO A 80 -6.56 20.26 10.88
N ASP A 81 -6.96 19.89 12.10
CA ASP A 81 -6.31 20.26 13.37
C ASP A 81 -5.27 19.24 13.85
N LEU A 82 -5.13 18.09 13.17
CA LEU A 82 -4.15 17.07 13.55
C LEU A 82 -2.73 17.64 13.45
N MET A 83 -1.99 17.61 14.56
CA MET A 83 -0.62 18.12 14.63
C MET A 83 0.41 17.03 14.32
N PRO A 84 1.62 17.38 13.83
CA PRO A 84 2.70 16.41 13.63
C PRO A 84 3.00 15.56 14.87
N ALA A 85 2.98 16.17 16.07
CA ALA A 85 3.24 15.47 17.33
C ALA A 85 2.15 14.43 17.69
N ASP A 86 0.91 14.61 17.21
CA ASP A 86 -0.15 13.61 17.40
C ASP A 86 0.09 12.35 16.55
N VAL A 87 0.90 12.48 15.49
CA VAL A 87 1.31 11.38 14.61
C VAL A 87 2.58 10.72 15.15
N THR A 88 3.64 11.52 15.31
CA THR A 88 4.99 11.04 15.63
C THR A 88 5.21 10.82 17.13
N GLY A 89 4.36 11.36 17.99
CA GLY A 89 4.65 11.48 19.40
C GLY A 89 5.42 12.76 19.72
N GLY A 90 5.62 12.99 21.01
CA GLY A 90 6.23 14.22 21.52
C GLY A 90 6.85 14.02 22.89
N GLU A 91 7.51 15.07 23.38
CA GLU A 91 8.14 15.05 24.68
C GLU A 91 7.20 15.65 25.73
N VAL A 92 7.01 14.91 26.82
CA VAL A 92 6.26 15.38 27.98
C VAL A 92 7.22 15.57 29.13
N LEU A 93 7.03 16.67 29.86
CA LEU A 93 7.82 16.96 31.04
C LEU A 93 7.31 16.12 32.20
N THR A 94 8.12 15.19 32.68
CA THR A 94 7.78 14.30 33.80
C THR A 94 8.64 14.63 35.01
N ASP A 95 8.01 14.64 36.18
CA ASP A 95 8.71 14.72 37.47
C ASP A 95 9.01 13.29 37.94
N GLY A 96 10.29 12.93 38.02
CA GLY A 96 10.77 11.64 38.50
C GLY A 96 11.56 11.74 39.81
N PRO A 97 11.99 10.61 40.39
CA PRO A 97 12.81 10.59 41.60
C PRO A 97 14.12 11.39 41.46
N ASP A 98 14.65 11.48 40.24
CA ASP A 98 15.92 12.16 39.90
C ASP A 98 15.73 13.61 39.42
N GLY A 99 14.51 14.15 39.49
CA GLY A 99 14.18 15.52 39.09
C GLY A 99 13.27 15.62 37.86
N ARG A 100 13.18 16.83 37.30
CA ARG A 100 12.29 17.18 36.19
C ARG A 100 13.00 16.92 34.86
N GLY A 101 12.45 16.01 34.04
CA GLY A 101 13.06 15.59 32.77
C GLY A 101 12.05 15.41 31.65
N PHE A 102 12.51 15.55 30.40
CA PHE A 102 11.69 15.28 29.22
C PHE A 102 11.67 13.78 28.92
N ARG A 103 10.48 13.20 28.79
CA ARG A 103 10.27 11.82 28.36
C ARG A 103 9.55 11.81 27.03
N PHE A 104 10.08 11.07 26.07
CA PHE A 104 9.39 10.83 24.80
C PHE A 104 8.19 9.91 25.00
N VAL A 105 7.04 10.34 24.48
CA VAL A 105 5.80 9.57 24.41
C VAL A 105 5.54 9.24 22.95
N PRO A 106 5.61 7.95 22.55
CA PRO A 106 5.46 7.55 21.16
C PRO A 106 4.04 7.81 20.66
N GLY A 107 3.93 8.33 19.44
CA GLY A 107 2.66 8.49 18.75
C GLY A 107 2.17 7.20 18.06
N PRO A 108 1.02 7.24 17.39
CA PRO A 108 0.42 6.07 16.75
C PRO A 108 1.29 5.43 15.66
N VAL A 109 2.26 6.15 15.08
CA VAL A 109 3.21 5.57 14.11
C VAL A 109 4.12 4.48 14.69
N PHE A 110 4.21 4.34 16.01
CA PHE A 110 4.97 3.29 16.67
C PHE A 110 4.24 1.94 16.79
N HIS A 111 3.14 1.75 16.04
CA HIS A 111 2.50 0.45 15.85
C HIS A 111 3.02 -0.22 14.57
N GLN A 112 2.96 -1.54 14.52
CA GLN A 112 3.42 -2.33 13.37
C GLN A 112 2.51 -2.17 12.16
N VAL A 113 1.19 -2.07 12.38
CA VAL A 113 0.21 -1.72 11.34
C VAL A 113 -0.42 -0.38 11.69
N VAL A 114 -0.30 0.60 10.80
CA VAL A 114 -0.86 1.94 11.00
C VAL A 114 -1.87 2.25 9.92
N LEU A 115 -3.08 2.63 10.32
CA LEU A 115 -4.10 3.16 9.45
C LEU A 115 -4.17 4.68 9.60
N ALA A 116 -3.89 5.42 8.52
CA ALA A 116 -4.11 6.85 8.43
C ALA A 116 -5.39 7.13 7.61
N ASP A 117 -6.51 7.28 8.30
CA ASP A 117 -7.80 7.54 7.68
C ASP A 117 -7.89 8.97 7.16
N GLU A 118 -8.31 9.13 5.90
CA GLU A 118 -8.53 10.43 5.25
C GLU A 118 -7.28 11.32 5.22
N ILE A 119 -6.14 10.76 4.81
CA ILE A 119 -4.82 11.43 4.83
C ILE A 119 -4.83 12.82 4.15
N ASN A 120 -5.70 13.01 3.16
CA ASN A 120 -5.90 14.27 2.46
C ASN A 120 -6.56 15.36 3.33
N ARG A 121 -7.11 15.07 4.51
CA ARG A 121 -7.64 16.11 5.43
C ARG A 121 -6.60 16.68 6.38
N ALA A 122 -5.48 15.99 6.57
CA ALA A 122 -4.36 16.50 7.37
C ALA A 122 -3.65 17.64 6.64
N THR A 123 -3.12 18.61 7.41
CA THR A 123 -2.31 19.68 6.83
C THR A 123 -1.04 19.14 6.14
N PRO A 124 -0.46 19.85 5.15
CA PRO A 124 0.77 19.42 4.49
C PRO A 124 1.94 19.12 5.44
N ARG A 125 2.00 19.83 6.58
CA ARG A 125 3.03 19.61 7.60
C ARG A 125 2.84 18.26 8.30
N THR A 126 1.61 17.92 8.65
CA THR A 126 1.26 16.65 9.31
C THR A 126 1.39 15.47 8.35
N GLN A 127 0.99 15.64 7.09
CA GLN A 127 1.24 14.65 6.02
C GLN A 127 2.74 14.39 5.87
N SER A 128 3.57 15.44 5.86
CA SER A 128 5.02 15.30 5.76
C SER A 128 5.61 14.51 6.92
N ALA A 129 5.18 14.76 8.16
CA ALA A 129 5.66 14.04 9.34
C ALA A 129 5.34 12.53 9.27
N LEU A 130 4.12 12.17 8.85
CA LEU A 130 3.74 10.77 8.66
C LEU A 130 4.59 10.08 7.58
N LEU A 131 4.81 10.77 6.46
CA LEU A 131 5.50 10.20 5.29
C LEU A 131 7.02 10.19 5.44
N GLU A 132 7.57 11.08 6.27
CA GLU A 132 8.96 11.04 6.72
C GLU A 132 9.19 9.82 7.60
N ALA A 133 8.33 9.59 8.61
CA ALA A 133 8.40 8.39 9.44
C ALA A 133 8.30 7.11 8.59
N MET A 134 7.43 7.11 7.58
CA MET A 134 7.30 6.02 6.61
C MET A 134 8.58 5.80 5.79
N ALA A 135 9.21 6.87 5.29
CA ALA A 135 10.38 6.76 4.43
C ALA A 135 11.66 6.40 5.19
N GLU A 136 11.87 7.03 6.36
CA GLU A 136 13.08 6.90 7.17
C GLU A 136 13.02 5.73 8.16
N ARG A 137 11.83 5.16 8.38
CA ARG A 137 11.56 4.10 9.39
C ARG A 137 12.00 4.47 10.80
N GLN A 138 12.02 5.77 11.12
CA GLN A 138 12.33 6.30 12.44
C GLN A 138 11.68 7.68 12.61
N VAL A 139 11.54 8.13 13.86
CA VAL A 139 11.11 9.48 14.21
C VAL A 139 12.24 10.18 14.95
N SER A 140 12.61 11.37 14.48
CA SER A 140 13.56 12.23 15.18
C SER A 140 12.85 13.13 16.19
N SER A 141 13.36 13.18 17.41
CA SER A 141 12.92 14.07 18.49
C SER A 141 14.12 14.84 19.06
N THR A 142 13.87 15.78 19.98
CA THR A 142 14.94 16.55 20.63
C THR A 142 15.86 15.66 21.47
N THR A 143 15.30 14.60 22.06
CA THR A 143 16.02 13.60 22.87
C THR A 143 16.74 12.52 22.06
N GLY A 144 16.52 12.43 20.75
CA GLY A 144 17.20 11.47 19.87
C GLY A 144 16.32 10.90 18.77
N SER A 145 16.86 9.91 18.04
CA SER A 145 16.14 9.15 17.02
C SER A 145 15.51 7.89 17.62
N HIS A 146 14.24 7.66 17.29
CA HIS A 146 13.44 6.53 17.76
C HIS A 146 13.03 5.66 16.56
N PRO A 147 13.56 4.43 16.43
CA PRO A 147 13.22 3.56 15.31
C PRO A 147 11.75 3.11 15.40
N LEU A 148 11.09 3.01 14.24
CA LEU A 148 9.76 2.40 14.15
C LEU A 148 9.86 0.88 14.34
N PRO A 149 8.78 0.22 14.79
CA PRO A 149 8.77 -1.23 14.93
C PRO A 149 9.01 -1.95 13.59
N ASP A 150 9.50 -3.19 13.65
CA ASP A 150 9.61 -4.08 12.50
C ASP A 150 8.71 -5.30 12.74
N PRO A 151 7.82 -5.66 11.80
CA PRO A 151 7.47 -4.95 10.56
C PRO A 151 6.72 -3.62 10.80
N PHE A 152 6.94 -2.63 9.93
CA PHE A 152 6.12 -1.41 9.84
C PHE A 152 5.32 -1.40 8.53
N PHE A 153 4.00 -1.24 8.60
CA PHE A 153 3.09 -1.24 7.47
C PHE A 153 2.03 -0.14 7.62
N LEU A 154 2.21 0.95 6.87
CA LEU A 154 1.25 2.04 6.74
C LEU A 154 0.22 1.77 5.63
N CYS A 155 -1.06 1.90 5.98
CA CYS A 155 -2.19 2.04 5.08
C CYS A 155 -2.76 3.45 5.21
N ALA A 156 -2.70 4.26 4.15
CA ALA A 156 -3.38 5.55 4.12
C ALA A 156 -4.70 5.43 3.36
N THR A 157 -5.75 6.13 3.77
CA THR A 157 -7.02 6.12 3.03
C THR A 157 -7.38 7.51 2.51
N GLN A 158 -8.05 7.56 1.36
CA GLN A 158 -8.61 8.77 0.79
C GLN A 158 -10.07 8.56 0.43
N ASN A 159 -10.88 9.60 0.63
CA ASN A 159 -12.26 9.66 0.19
C ASN A 159 -12.36 10.58 -1.03
N PRO A 160 -12.74 10.07 -2.22
CA PRO A 160 -12.80 10.89 -3.43
C PRO A 160 -14.04 11.81 -3.49
N ILE A 161 -15.02 11.64 -2.59
CA ILE A 161 -16.29 12.38 -2.63
C ILE A 161 -16.18 13.72 -1.87
N GLU A 162 -15.48 13.73 -0.75
CA GLU A 162 -15.32 14.91 0.10
C GLU A 162 -14.05 15.65 -0.29
N LEU A 163 -14.17 16.62 -1.19
CA LEU A 163 -13.04 17.43 -1.67
C LEU A 163 -12.85 18.73 -0.87
N GLU A 164 -13.86 19.17 -0.13
CA GLU A 164 -13.80 20.40 0.67
C GLU A 164 -12.92 20.23 1.90
N GLY A 165 -12.03 21.20 2.15
CA GLY A 165 -11.10 21.15 3.28
C GLY A 165 -10.02 20.06 3.15
N THR A 166 -9.70 19.65 1.92
CA THR A 166 -8.66 18.65 1.65
C THR A 166 -7.40 19.27 1.02
N TYR A 167 -6.27 18.67 1.35
CA TYR A 167 -4.93 18.94 0.86
C TYR A 167 -4.46 17.71 0.07
N PRO A 168 -4.37 17.79 -1.27
CA PRO A 168 -3.87 16.67 -2.07
C PRO A 168 -2.44 16.34 -1.67
N LEU A 169 -2.11 15.05 -1.64
CA LEU A 169 -0.73 14.64 -1.44
C LEU A 169 0.08 15.05 -2.67
N PRO A 170 1.21 15.75 -2.51
CA PRO A 170 2.06 16.03 -3.65
C PRO A 170 2.63 14.73 -4.24
N GLU A 171 3.04 14.80 -5.50
CA GLU A 171 3.30 13.61 -6.31
C GLU A 171 4.52 12.85 -5.81
N ALA A 172 5.50 13.56 -5.27
CA ALA A 172 6.67 12.98 -4.60
C ALA A 172 6.28 12.18 -3.34
N GLN A 173 5.20 12.54 -2.66
CA GLN A 173 4.63 11.79 -1.53
C GLN A 173 3.90 10.54 -2.01
N LEU A 174 3.03 10.67 -3.02
CA LEU A 174 2.29 9.55 -3.60
C LEU A 174 3.25 8.45 -4.12
N ASP A 175 4.35 8.85 -4.76
CA ASP A 175 5.34 7.92 -5.33
C ASP A 175 6.01 6.99 -4.29
N ARG A 176 5.88 7.29 -2.99
CA ARG A 176 6.38 6.45 -1.89
C ARG A 176 5.49 5.25 -1.58
N PHE A 177 4.20 5.28 -1.95
CA PHE A 177 3.30 4.14 -1.77
C PHE A 177 3.57 3.08 -2.83
N LEU A 178 3.66 1.81 -2.45
CA LEU A 178 3.84 0.71 -3.39
C LEU A 178 2.66 0.66 -4.36
N PHE A 179 1.44 0.61 -3.80
CA PHE A 179 0.18 0.52 -4.53
C PHE A 179 -0.81 1.60 -4.13
N GLN A 180 -1.59 2.06 -5.10
CA GLN A 180 -2.90 2.65 -4.88
C GLN A 180 -3.98 1.60 -5.18
N LEU A 181 -4.76 1.25 -4.17
CA LEU A 181 -5.89 0.32 -4.23
C LEU A 181 -7.18 1.12 -4.37
N LEU A 182 -8.03 0.75 -5.31
CA LEU A 182 -9.37 1.33 -5.47
C LEU A 182 -10.39 0.33 -4.92
N LEU A 183 -11.09 0.70 -3.85
CA LEU A 183 -12.21 -0.09 -3.37
C LEU A 183 -13.47 0.21 -4.16
N VAL A 184 -14.09 -0.83 -4.69
CA VAL A 184 -15.33 -0.73 -5.44
C VAL A 184 -16.54 -0.90 -4.54
N ARG A 185 -17.67 -0.28 -4.92
CA ARG A 185 -18.93 -0.51 -4.21
C ARG A 185 -19.40 -1.94 -4.53
N PRO A 186 -19.82 -2.73 -3.51
CA PRO A 186 -20.35 -4.06 -3.74
C PRO A 186 -21.63 -3.98 -4.58
N ASP A 187 -21.88 -5.02 -5.38
CA ASP A 187 -23.16 -5.20 -6.04
C ASP A 187 -24.28 -5.54 -5.04
N ALA A 188 -25.53 -5.57 -5.52
CA ALA A 188 -26.68 -5.79 -4.65
C ALA A 188 -26.65 -7.16 -3.95
N GLU A 189 -26.14 -8.19 -4.61
CA GLU A 189 -26.04 -9.54 -4.05
C GLU A 189 -25.00 -9.60 -2.94
N THR A 190 -23.81 -9.04 -3.19
CA THR A 190 -22.75 -8.93 -2.20
C THR A 190 -23.19 -8.07 -1.03
N LEU A 191 -23.88 -6.96 -1.29
CA LEU A 191 -24.42 -6.10 -0.24
C LEU A 191 -25.44 -6.84 0.62
N ALA A 192 -26.34 -7.63 0.02
CA ALA A 192 -27.27 -8.47 0.77
C ALA A 192 -26.53 -9.44 1.71
N ARG A 193 -25.49 -10.11 1.21
CA ARG A 193 -24.63 -10.99 2.03
C ARG A 193 -23.93 -10.23 3.16
N ILE A 194 -23.44 -9.02 2.90
CA ILE A 194 -22.83 -8.16 3.94
C ILE A 194 -23.86 -7.80 5.03
N LEU A 195 -25.10 -7.52 4.64
CA LEU A 195 -26.19 -7.16 5.57
C LEU A 195 -26.70 -8.36 6.37
N GLU A 196 -26.60 -9.58 5.84
CA GLU A 196 -26.93 -10.83 6.54
C GLU A 196 -25.86 -11.23 7.57
N LEU A 197 -24.61 -10.82 7.35
CA LEU A 197 -23.55 -11.07 8.32
C LEU A 197 -23.83 -10.27 9.60
N PRO A 198 -23.75 -10.92 10.78
CA PRO A 198 -23.76 -10.18 12.03
C PRO A 198 -22.60 -9.18 12.00
N ALA A 199 -22.78 -8.02 12.63
CA ALA A 199 -21.71 -7.06 12.84
C ALA A 199 -20.61 -7.75 13.67
N ALA A 200 -19.65 -8.37 12.99
CA ALA A 200 -18.56 -9.05 13.65
C ALA A 200 -17.64 -7.99 14.25
N GLU A 201 -17.28 -8.17 15.52
CA GLU A 201 -16.20 -7.45 16.15
C GLU A 201 -14.95 -7.64 15.27
N PRO A 202 -14.32 -6.56 14.78
CA PRO A 202 -13.11 -6.69 14.00
C PRO A 202 -12.00 -7.27 14.89
N GLY A 203 -11.26 -8.24 14.35
CA GLY A 203 -10.37 -9.10 15.14
C GLY A 203 -10.60 -10.59 14.90
N GLY A 204 -9.73 -11.44 15.44
CA GLY A 204 -9.82 -12.90 15.32
C GLY A 204 -8.55 -13.58 15.82
N GLU A 205 -8.53 -14.90 15.80
CA GLU A 205 -7.33 -15.67 16.12
C GLU A 205 -6.21 -15.32 15.13
N ALA A 206 -5.03 -15.06 15.67
CA ALA A 206 -3.85 -14.81 14.87
C ALA A 206 -3.48 -16.06 14.07
N LEU A 207 -3.24 -15.87 12.78
CA LEU A 207 -2.84 -16.94 11.87
C LEU A 207 -1.31 -17.10 11.86
N ILE A 208 -0.60 -15.99 11.77
CA ILE A 208 0.86 -15.93 11.79
C ILE A 208 1.33 -14.75 12.63
N GLY A 209 2.56 -14.79 13.14
CA GLY A 209 3.18 -13.67 13.87
C GLY A 209 4.16 -12.85 13.01
N GLY A 210 4.73 -11.80 13.61
CA GLY A 210 5.70 -10.90 12.96
C GLY A 210 6.94 -11.60 12.38
N ASP A 211 7.50 -12.61 13.06
CA ASP A 211 8.66 -13.36 12.58
C ASP A 211 8.34 -14.18 11.31
N GLN A 212 7.16 -14.80 11.28
CA GLN A 212 6.70 -15.52 10.09
C GLN A 212 6.45 -14.56 8.94
N LEU A 213 5.87 -13.38 9.19
CA LEU A 213 5.71 -12.34 8.17
C LEU A 213 7.06 -11.85 7.62
N ALA A 214 8.08 -11.69 8.46
CA ALA A 214 9.42 -11.33 8.02
C ALA A 214 10.01 -12.39 7.08
N GLU A 215 9.83 -13.68 7.41
CA GLU A 215 10.25 -14.78 6.54
C GLU A 215 9.47 -14.81 5.21
N LEU A 216 8.14 -14.59 5.24
CA LEU A 216 7.33 -14.50 4.03
C LEU A 216 7.82 -13.36 3.11
N ARG A 217 8.13 -12.19 3.67
CA ARG A 217 8.69 -11.05 2.92
C ARG A 217 10.04 -11.41 2.29
N ARG A 218 10.91 -12.06 3.03
CA ARG A 218 12.22 -12.51 2.54
C ARG A 218 12.07 -13.50 1.38
N LEU A 219 11.17 -14.48 1.51
CA LEU A 219 10.91 -15.47 0.47
C LEU A 219 10.24 -14.86 -0.76
N ALA A 220 9.29 -13.94 -0.58
CA ALA A 220 8.68 -13.18 -1.67
C ALA A 220 9.75 -12.44 -2.48
N ALA A 221 10.68 -11.75 -1.82
CA ALA A 221 11.77 -11.05 -2.49
C ALA A 221 12.69 -11.98 -3.32
N LEU A 222 12.74 -13.29 -2.99
CA LEU A 222 13.56 -14.29 -3.70
C LEU A 222 12.85 -14.95 -4.89
N VAL A 223 11.53 -14.78 -5.07
CA VAL A 223 10.79 -15.41 -6.18
C VAL A 223 11.37 -14.95 -7.53
N PRO A 224 11.92 -15.84 -8.37
CA PRO A 224 12.57 -15.47 -9.62
C PRO A 224 11.65 -14.71 -10.59
N LEU A 225 12.22 -13.71 -11.28
CA LEU A 225 11.56 -13.02 -12.39
C LEU A 225 11.87 -13.72 -13.72
N PRO A 226 10.94 -13.70 -14.70
CA PRO A 226 11.23 -14.10 -16.07
C PRO A 226 12.40 -13.33 -16.66
N ALA A 227 13.14 -13.98 -17.56
CA ALA A 227 14.18 -13.33 -18.33
C ALA A 227 13.58 -12.15 -19.11
N GLY A 228 14.20 -10.97 -19.00
CA GLY A 228 13.73 -9.75 -19.68
C GLY A 228 12.59 -9.01 -18.98
N ALA A 229 12.02 -9.52 -17.88
CA ALA A 229 10.92 -8.84 -17.18
C ALA A 229 11.29 -7.41 -16.75
N ALA A 230 12.50 -7.19 -16.22
CA ALA A 230 12.97 -5.86 -15.84
C ALA A 230 13.06 -4.90 -17.03
N ARG A 231 13.44 -5.41 -18.21
CA ARG A 231 13.52 -4.62 -19.44
C ARG A 231 12.12 -4.26 -19.95
N GLN A 232 11.21 -5.23 -20.01
CA GLN A 232 9.82 -4.98 -20.42
C GLN A 232 9.15 -3.97 -19.49
N VAL A 233 9.37 -4.08 -18.18
CA VAL A 233 8.87 -3.10 -17.20
C VAL A 233 9.48 -1.73 -17.44
N ALA A 234 10.78 -1.63 -17.71
CA ALA A 234 11.41 -0.35 -18.05
C ALA A 234 10.82 0.28 -19.32
N GLU A 235 10.61 -0.51 -20.37
CA GLU A 235 9.96 -0.08 -21.63
C GLU A 235 8.53 0.41 -21.38
N LEU A 236 7.77 -0.28 -20.50
CA LEU A 236 6.45 0.15 -20.05
C LEU A 236 6.49 1.48 -19.28
N ILE A 237 7.43 1.64 -18.33
CA ILE A 237 7.57 2.90 -17.57
C ILE A 237 7.92 4.04 -18.53
N GLU A 238 8.89 3.85 -19.42
CA GLU A 238 9.26 4.85 -20.43
C GLU A 238 8.06 5.25 -21.29
N ALA A 239 7.23 4.27 -21.72
CA ALA A 239 6.04 4.52 -22.51
C ALA A 239 4.92 5.28 -21.79
N THR A 240 5.01 5.48 -20.47
CA THR A 240 4.08 6.34 -19.72
C THR A 240 4.45 7.82 -19.83
N HIS A 241 5.63 8.16 -20.35
CA HIS A 241 6.04 9.54 -20.58
C HIS A 241 5.55 10.05 -21.94
N PRO A 242 4.91 11.25 -22.01
CA PRO A 242 4.29 11.75 -23.25
C PRO A 242 5.28 12.06 -24.38
N ASP A 243 6.55 12.31 -24.05
CA ASP A 243 7.64 12.59 -24.98
C ASP A 243 8.38 11.33 -25.47
N ALA A 244 8.16 10.17 -24.84
CA ALA A 244 8.82 8.94 -25.23
C ALA A 244 8.40 8.48 -26.64
N ALA A 245 9.33 7.92 -27.42
CA ALA A 245 9.04 7.40 -28.76
C ALA A 245 8.02 6.24 -28.73
N GLY A 246 8.06 5.43 -27.66
CA GLY A 246 7.16 4.29 -27.45
C GLY A 246 5.78 4.64 -26.88
N ALA A 247 5.50 5.90 -26.55
CA ALA A 247 4.25 6.30 -25.90
C ALA A 247 3.04 6.17 -26.83
N PRO A 248 1.93 5.56 -26.37
CA PRO A 248 0.67 5.53 -27.11
C PRO A 248 0.02 6.91 -27.16
N ASP A 249 -0.90 7.13 -28.10
CA ASP A 249 -1.52 8.43 -28.34
C ASP A 249 -2.26 8.97 -27.10
N GLU A 250 -2.96 8.09 -26.37
CA GLU A 250 -3.65 8.44 -25.14
C GLU A 250 -2.68 8.99 -24.06
N VAL A 251 -1.45 8.46 -24.00
CA VAL A 251 -0.40 8.99 -23.10
C VAL A 251 0.05 10.36 -23.58
N ARG A 252 0.35 10.52 -24.88
CA ARG A 252 0.83 11.81 -25.42
C ARG A 252 -0.18 12.94 -25.20
N GLU A 253 -1.45 12.63 -25.40
CA GLU A 253 -2.55 13.57 -25.30
C GLU A 253 -2.87 13.90 -23.84
N HIS A 254 -3.01 12.89 -22.97
CA HIS A 254 -3.59 13.08 -21.65
C HIS A 254 -2.59 13.16 -20.50
N VAL A 255 -1.34 12.72 -20.69
CA VAL A 255 -0.34 12.71 -19.62
C VAL A 255 0.53 13.96 -19.64
N ARG A 256 0.69 14.56 -18.46
CA ARG A 256 1.63 15.64 -18.18
C ARG A 256 3.00 15.09 -17.79
N TRP A 257 3.02 14.03 -16.98
CA TRP A 257 4.26 13.39 -16.51
C TRP A 257 4.05 11.89 -16.27
N GLY A 258 4.99 11.08 -16.76
CA GLY A 258 4.95 9.62 -16.64
C GLY A 258 5.40 9.10 -15.26
N ALA A 259 5.30 7.79 -15.10
CA ALA A 259 5.62 7.10 -13.85
C ALA A 259 7.13 7.08 -13.56
N SER A 260 7.50 7.14 -12.28
CA SER A 260 8.90 7.12 -11.85
C SER A 260 9.53 5.71 -11.91
N PRO A 261 10.86 5.56 -11.78
CA PRO A 261 11.50 4.24 -11.61
C PRO A 261 10.97 3.42 -10.43
N ARG A 262 10.42 4.08 -9.40
CA ARG A 262 9.78 3.38 -8.26
C ARG A 262 8.53 2.62 -8.68
N ALA A 263 7.85 3.05 -9.74
CA ALA A 263 6.75 2.30 -10.33
C ALA A 263 7.21 0.92 -10.82
N GLY A 264 8.36 0.87 -11.51
CA GLY A 264 8.94 -0.39 -11.99
C GLY A 264 9.37 -1.29 -10.83
N GLN A 265 9.97 -0.72 -9.78
CA GLN A 265 10.31 -1.46 -8.56
C GLN A 265 9.06 -2.01 -7.86
N ALA A 266 8.01 -1.20 -7.72
CA ALA A 266 6.75 -1.59 -7.11
C ALA A 266 6.05 -2.71 -7.89
N LEU A 267 6.04 -2.61 -9.23
CA LEU A 267 5.48 -3.63 -10.11
C LEU A 267 6.24 -4.95 -9.95
N LEU A 268 7.57 -4.95 -9.99
CA LEU A 268 8.36 -6.17 -9.85
C LEU A 268 8.24 -6.79 -8.44
N ALA A 269 8.28 -5.99 -7.38
CA ALA A 269 8.13 -6.46 -6.01
C ALA A 269 6.72 -7.03 -5.76
N GLY A 270 5.71 -6.32 -6.23
CA GLY A 270 4.31 -6.75 -6.19
C GLY A 270 4.08 -8.06 -6.94
N ALA A 271 4.65 -8.22 -8.13
CA ALA A 271 4.49 -9.42 -8.94
C ALA A 271 5.16 -10.64 -8.28
N ARG A 272 6.31 -10.46 -7.62
CA ARG A 272 6.95 -11.50 -6.80
C ARG A 272 6.08 -11.93 -5.63
N ALA A 273 5.54 -10.97 -4.90
CA ALA A 273 4.64 -11.22 -3.79
C ALA A 273 3.35 -11.94 -4.24
N ARG A 274 2.75 -11.51 -5.34
CA ARG A 274 1.57 -12.15 -5.92
C ARG A 274 1.86 -13.58 -6.40
N ALA A 275 3.02 -13.82 -7.01
CA ALA A 275 3.42 -15.16 -7.43
C ALA A 275 3.54 -16.10 -6.21
N LEU A 276 4.18 -15.65 -5.12
CA LEU A 276 4.24 -16.40 -3.87
C LEU A 276 2.85 -16.70 -3.32
N LEU A 277 1.99 -15.67 -3.26
CA LEU A 277 0.61 -15.77 -2.78
C LEU A 277 -0.22 -16.80 -3.56
N ARG A 278 0.04 -16.91 -4.86
CA ARG A 278 -0.60 -17.89 -5.76
C ARG A 278 0.12 -19.25 -5.78
N GLY A 279 1.09 -19.48 -4.90
CA GLY A 279 1.85 -20.73 -4.82
C GLY A 279 2.78 -21.01 -5.99
N ARG A 280 3.15 -19.98 -6.76
CA ARG A 280 4.04 -20.11 -7.90
C ARG A 280 5.50 -19.90 -7.48
N ALA A 281 6.37 -20.78 -7.99
CA ALA A 281 7.81 -20.72 -7.74
C ALA A 281 8.56 -19.68 -8.57
N HIS A 282 7.88 -18.99 -9.49
CA HIS A 282 8.42 -17.92 -10.33
C HIS A 282 7.30 -16.95 -10.70
N VAL A 283 7.66 -15.70 -11.01
CA VAL A 283 6.72 -14.69 -11.48
C VAL A 283 6.24 -15.02 -12.88
N SER A 284 4.92 -14.93 -13.11
CA SER A 284 4.32 -15.07 -14.43
C SER A 284 4.00 -13.70 -15.05
N PRO A 285 3.80 -13.62 -16.38
CA PRO A 285 3.34 -12.38 -17.03
C PRO A 285 1.96 -11.92 -16.55
N GLU A 286 1.15 -12.86 -16.05
CA GLU A 286 -0.14 -12.55 -15.42
C GLU A 286 0.05 -11.77 -14.12
N ASP A 287 1.05 -12.12 -13.30
CA ASP A 287 1.36 -11.41 -12.06
C ASP A 287 1.75 -9.96 -12.32
N LEU A 288 2.63 -9.73 -13.30
CA LEU A 288 3.07 -8.40 -13.71
C LEU A 288 1.89 -7.54 -14.18
N ARG A 289 0.98 -8.12 -14.99
CA ARG A 289 -0.20 -7.42 -15.50
C ARG A 289 -1.23 -7.11 -14.41
N ALA A 290 -1.42 -8.02 -13.46
CA ALA A 290 -2.38 -7.85 -12.37
C ALA A 290 -1.99 -6.70 -11.42
N VAL A 291 -0.70 -6.56 -11.09
CA VAL A 291 -0.25 -5.50 -10.16
C VAL A 291 0.00 -4.15 -10.84
N ALA A 292 0.16 -4.13 -12.17
CA ALA A 292 0.54 -2.93 -12.92
C ALA A 292 -0.40 -1.73 -12.66
N PRO A 293 -1.75 -1.86 -12.72
CA PRO A 293 -2.65 -0.75 -12.46
C PRO A 293 -2.44 -0.14 -11.07
N ALA A 294 -2.35 -0.98 -10.03
CA ALA A 294 -2.14 -0.54 -8.66
C ALA A 294 -0.76 0.12 -8.45
N ALA A 295 0.26 -0.33 -9.17
CA ALA A 295 1.61 0.25 -9.13
C ALA A 295 1.73 1.56 -9.93
N LEU A 296 0.93 1.78 -10.97
CA LEU A 296 1.14 2.88 -11.91
C LEU A 296 0.17 4.05 -11.73
N ARG A 297 -1.08 3.80 -11.34
CA ARG A 297 -2.17 4.78 -11.44
C ARG A 297 -1.91 6.09 -10.68
N HIS A 298 -1.32 6.04 -9.49
CA HIS A 298 -0.98 7.22 -8.68
C HIS A 298 0.34 7.89 -9.10
N ARG A 299 1.03 7.33 -10.09
CA ARG A 299 2.32 7.81 -10.59
C ARG A 299 2.21 8.42 -12.00
N VAL A 300 1.06 8.29 -12.66
CA VAL A 300 0.80 8.89 -13.96
C VAL A 300 0.00 10.18 -13.76
N LEU A 301 0.65 11.32 -14.02
CA LEU A 301 0.05 12.63 -13.81
C LEU A 301 -0.68 13.07 -15.07
N LEU A 302 -1.99 13.19 -15.00
CA LEU A 302 -2.81 13.66 -16.10
C LEU A 302 -2.68 15.19 -16.26
N ARG A 303 -2.88 15.66 -17.49
CA ARG A 303 -3.15 17.07 -17.77
C ARG A 303 -4.47 17.47 -17.15
N TYR A 304 -4.60 18.75 -16.81
CA TYR A 304 -5.80 19.28 -16.17
C TYR A 304 -7.03 19.08 -17.06
N GLU A 305 -6.89 19.31 -18.37
CA GLU A 305 -7.95 19.16 -19.36
C GLU A 305 -8.43 17.71 -19.46
N ALA A 306 -7.51 16.74 -19.42
CA ALA A 306 -7.83 15.32 -19.44
C ALA A 306 -8.57 14.89 -18.17
N ALA A 307 -8.10 15.33 -17.01
CA ALA A 307 -8.77 15.07 -15.74
C ALA A 307 -10.18 15.69 -15.72
N ALA A 308 -10.34 16.93 -16.21
CA ALA A 308 -11.63 17.60 -16.33
C ALA A 308 -12.58 16.91 -17.31
N ALA A 309 -12.06 16.27 -18.36
CA ALA A 309 -12.82 15.44 -19.30
C ALA A 309 -13.17 14.04 -18.74
N GLY A 310 -12.78 13.73 -17.51
CA GLY A 310 -13.07 12.45 -16.87
C GLY A 310 -12.14 11.30 -17.28
N VAL A 311 -11.01 11.60 -17.93
CA VAL A 311 -9.98 10.59 -18.21
C VAL A 311 -9.40 10.09 -16.89
N ARG A 312 -9.31 8.76 -16.75
CA ARG A 312 -8.74 8.12 -15.55
C ARG A 312 -7.33 7.61 -15.80
N PRO A 313 -6.43 7.65 -14.80
CA PRO A 313 -5.09 7.07 -14.94
C PRO A 313 -5.10 5.60 -15.39
N ASP A 314 -6.08 4.80 -14.93
CA ASP A 314 -6.24 3.40 -15.35
C ASP A 314 -6.43 3.23 -16.87
N GLN A 315 -7.08 4.18 -17.54
CA GLN A 315 -7.26 4.14 -19.00
C GLN A 315 -5.93 4.32 -19.72
N VAL A 316 -5.10 5.23 -19.22
CA VAL A 316 -3.75 5.51 -19.73
C VAL A 316 -2.81 4.33 -19.47
N VAL A 317 -2.86 3.76 -18.27
CA VAL A 317 -2.07 2.56 -17.92
C VAL A 317 -2.47 1.38 -18.81
N ALA A 318 -3.76 1.19 -19.05
CA ALA A 318 -4.24 0.17 -19.97
C ALA A 318 -3.74 0.39 -21.42
N ALA A 319 -3.68 1.65 -21.89
CA ALA A 319 -3.11 1.98 -23.19
C ALA A 319 -1.61 1.65 -23.28
N ALA A 320 -0.85 2.01 -22.24
CA ALA A 320 0.58 1.68 -22.16
C ALA A 320 0.82 0.17 -22.17
N LEU A 321 0.03 -0.61 -21.41
CA LEU A 321 0.10 -2.08 -21.39
C LEU A 321 -0.29 -2.72 -22.72
N ARG A 322 -1.25 -2.16 -23.47
CA ARG A 322 -1.59 -2.64 -24.82
C ARG A 322 -0.42 -2.44 -25.78
N ARG A 323 0.28 -1.30 -25.69
CA ARG A 323 1.41 -0.96 -26.55
C ARG A 323 2.67 -1.74 -26.19
N HIS A 324 2.94 -1.92 -24.89
CA HIS A 324 4.08 -2.63 -24.33
C HIS A 324 3.62 -3.78 -23.43
N PRO A 325 3.18 -4.90 -24.04
CA PRO A 325 2.66 -6.03 -23.27
C PRO A 325 3.76 -6.75 -22.50
N LEU A 326 3.49 -7.04 -21.23
CA LEU A 326 4.35 -7.85 -20.36
C LEU A 326 4.13 -9.34 -20.72
N ARG A 327 5.20 -10.03 -21.13
CA ARG A 327 5.17 -11.38 -21.73
C ARG A 327 6.17 -12.32 -21.11
#